data_AF-A0A8J5QNX9-F1
#
_entry.id   AF-A0A8J5QNX9-F1
#
_cell.length_a   1.000
_cell.length_b   1.000
_cell.length_c   1.000
_cell.angle_alpha   90.00
_cell.angle_beta   90.00
_cell.angle_gamma   90.00
#
_symmetry.space_group_name_H-M   'P 1'
#
loop_
_entity.id
_entity.type
_entity.pdbx_description
1 polymer ?
#
loop_
_entity_poly.entity_id
_entity_poly.type
_entity_poly.pdbx_seq_one_letter_code
_entity_poly.pdbx_strand_id
1 'polypeptide(L)'
;MLDKRRLHGHVSSPGYSLFVVALLLMGFLSFWMLIIGCPQSTLLTTEVTVPGYILLVPDNVSTIPVPYSLNDLPSSDESTLIDIKNFKFTINHDPCNKTQPLLLMLIHSAPGNFAKRNVVRDTWGKQTPEMIVLFLVGATLDYQADLNKENNNYQDIIQGNFIDAYRNMTYKHVMALKWATYHCPNSVFLLYKEAQREPYFWIDDVHITGTVARKVNLTHSSLHSLVLKNEDMQELLSNPNVHREFLFGPPNLAENHIKALHYLSQASKVWQ
;
A
#
# COMPACT_ATOMS: atom_id res chain seq x y z
N MET A 1 0.39 2.05 -3.61
CA MET A 1 -0.70 2.51 -4.51
C MET A 1 -0.03 2.90 -5.82
N LEU A 2 0.03 1.96 -6.75
CA LEU A 2 1.04 1.93 -7.81
C LEU A 2 0.50 2.40 -9.15
N ASP A 3 1.44 3.04 -9.83
CA ASP A 3 1.51 3.52 -11.19
C ASP A 3 0.94 2.56 -12.24
N LYS A 4 0.31 3.15 -13.25
CA LYS A 4 -0.30 2.46 -14.39
C LYS A 4 0.45 2.93 -15.65
N ARG A 5 0.98 1.95 -16.39
CA ARG A 5 1.61 2.00 -17.73
C ARG A 5 3.16 2.06 -17.68
N ARG A 6 3.92 1.47 -18.61
CA ARG A 6 3.68 1.22 -20.04
C ARG A 6 4.33 -0.10 -20.50
N LEU A 7 3.61 -0.83 -21.34
CA LEU A 7 4.19 -1.75 -22.32
C LEU A 7 4.97 -0.93 -23.37
N HIS A 8 6.23 -1.26 -23.58
CA HIS A 8 7.01 -0.77 -24.71
C HIS A 8 6.51 -1.45 -25.99
N GLY A 9 5.88 -0.68 -26.87
CA GLY A 9 5.60 -1.05 -28.26
C GLY A 9 6.47 -0.21 -29.19
N HIS A 10 7.27 -0.87 -30.01
CA HIS A 10 8.05 -0.28 -31.08
C HIS A 10 7.16 0.53 -32.03
N VAL A 11 7.54 1.78 -32.32
CA VAL A 11 6.88 2.63 -33.32
C VAL A 11 7.66 2.55 -34.63
N SER A 12 7.01 2.03 -35.67
CA SER A 12 7.36 2.24 -37.08
C SER A 12 6.19 2.95 -37.78
N SER A 13 6.50 4.08 -38.43
CA SER A 13 5.59 4.95 -39.21
C SER A 13 4.97 4.24 -40.43
N PRO A 14 3.70 4.52 -40.79
CA PRO A 14 3.43 5.49 -41.87
C PRO A 14 2.21 6.38 -41.56
N GLY A 15 2.46 7.60 -41.05
CA GLY A 15 1.45 8.48 -40.46
C GLY A 15 0.75 9.52 -41.35
N TYR A 16 0.85 9.45 -42.68
CA TYR A 16 0.32 10.53 -43.53
C TYR A 16 -1.01 10.21 -44.25
N SER A 17 -1.28 8.94 -44.56
CA SER A 17 -2.50 8.59 -45.33
C SER A 17 -3.77 8.56 -44.46
N LEU A 18 -3.66 8.13 -43.20
CA LEU A 18 -4.80 8.07 -42.26
C LEU A 18 -5.27 9.46 -41.79
N PHE A 19 -4.37 10.43 -41.72
CA PHE A 19 -4.70 11.78 -41.23
C PHE A 19 -5.59 12.56 -42.23
N VAL A 20 -5.37 12.35 -43.53
CA VAL A 20 -6.14 13.02 -44.59
C VAL A 20 -7.57 12.47 -44.65
N VAL A 21 -7.75 11.16 -44.45
CA VAL A 21 -9.08 10.52 -44.41
C VAL A 21 -9.89 11.00 -43.20
N ALA A 22 -9.24 11.17 -42.03
CA ALA A 22 -9.90 11.66 -40.82
C ALA A 22 -10.40 13.11 -40.96
N LEU A 23 -9.63 13.98 -41.62
CA LEU A 23 -10.04 15.38 -41.84
C LEU A 23 -11.22 15.50 -42.81
N LEU A 24 -11.28 14.65 -43.86
CA LEU A 24 -12.42 14.62 -44.77
C LEU A 24 -13.70 14.13 -44.08
N LEU A 25 -13.61 13.09 -43.24
CA LEU A 25 -14.76 12.58 -42.48
C LEU A 25 -15.29 13.59 -41.46
N MET A 26 -14.41 14.32 -40.77
CA MET A 26 -14.79 15.40 -39.85
C MET A 26 -15.47 16.58 -40.58
N GLY A 27 -15.00 16.89 -41.80
CA GLY A 27 -15.63 17.89 -42.66
C GLY A 27 -17.06 17.52 -43.06
N PHE A 28 -17.30 16.25 -43.42
CA PHE A 28 -18.64 15.76 -43.77
C PHE A 28 -19.61 15.75 -42.59
N LEU A 29 -19.15 15.35 -41.39
CA LEU A 29 -19.96 15.38 -40.17
C LEU A 29 -20.35 16.80 -39.76
N SER A 30 -19.43 17.76 -39.91
CA SER A 30 -19.68 19.17 -39.59
C SER A 30 -20.69 19.80 -40.56
N PHE A 31 -20.61 19.45 -41.84
CA PHE A 31 -21.55 19.94 -42.87
C PHE A 31 -22.94 19.30 -42.73
N TRP A 32 -23.01 18.02 -42.33
CA TRP A 32 -24.27 17.34 -42.04
C TRP A 32 -25.02 17.97 -40.85
N MET A 33 -24.29 18.39 -39.81
CA MET A 33 -24.86 19.06 -38.63
C MET A 33 -25.36 20.49 -38.91
N LEU A 34 -24.84 21.17 -39.94
CA LEU A 34 -25.25 22.52 -40.34
C LEU A 34 -26.52 22.53 -41.21
N ILE A 35 -26.77 21.48 -42.01
CA ILE A 35 -27.91 21.45 -42.95
C ILE A 35 -29.19 20.92 -42.32
N ILE A 36 -29.12 19.95 -41.41
CA ILE A 36 -30.33 19.25 -40.93
C ILE A 36 -30.91 19.88 -39.66
N GLY A 37 -30.13 20.71 -38.94
CA GLY A 37 -30.53 21.20 -37.62
C GLY A 37 -30.57 20.05 -36.61
N CYS A 38 -30.16 20.33 -35.37
CA CYS A 38 -30.24 19.34 -34.31
C CYS A 38 -31.73 19.00 -34.09
N PRO A 39 -32.13 17.71 -34.08
CA PRO A 39 -33.48 17.36 -33.64
C PRO A 39 -33.60 17.88 -32.21
N GLN A 40 -34.52 18.81 -31.96
CA GLN A 40 -34.85 19.21 -30.60
C GLN A 40 -35.19 17.93 -29.83
N SER A 41 -34.35 17.57 -28.87
CA SER A 41 -34.66 16.57 -27.88
C SER A 41 -35.94 17.02 -27.19
N THR A 42 -37.04 16.31 -27.43
CA THR A 42 -38.26 16.45 -26.64
C THR A 42 -37.86 16.27 -25.18
N LEU A 43 -38.15 17.29 -24.38
CA LEU A 43 -37.84 17.33 -22.96
C LEU A 43 -38.78 16.34 -22.27
N LEU A 44 -38.39 15.06 -22.24
CA LEU A 44 -39.01 14.08 -21.36
C LEU A 44 -38.48 14.40 -19.96
N THR A 45 -39.27 15.12 -19.17
CA THR A 45 -39.09 15.23 -17.72
C THR A 45 -39.29 13.84 -17.13
N THR A 46 -38.26 13.00 -17.22
CA THR A 46 -38.12 11.87 -16.30
C THR A 46 -37.39 12.44 -15.10
N GLU A 47 -38.10 12.52 -13.98
CA GLU A 47 -37.47 12.73 -12.69
C GLU A 47 -36.44 11.61 -12.50
N VAL A 48 -35.17 11.92 -12.76
CA VAL A 48 -34.07 11.04 -12.41
C VAL A 48 -33.95 11.11 -10.89
N THR A 49 -34.62 10.19 -10.22
CA THR A 49 -34.35 9.93 -8.81
C THR A 49 -32.91 9.44 -8.71
N VAL A 50 -32.03 10.34 -8.27
CA VAL A 50 -30.66 9.98 -7.88
C VAL A 50 -30.80 8.87 -6.84
N PRO A 51 -30.23 7.67 -7.07
CA PRO A 51 -30.36 6.59 -6.10
C PRO A 51 -29.77 7.09 -4.77
N GLY A 52 -30.63 7.14 -3.75
CA GLY A 52 -30.22 7.48 -2.39
C GLY A 52 -29.08 6.55 -1.99
N TYR A 53 -28.00 7.12 -1.48
CA TYR A 53 -26.93 6.32 -0.89
C TYR A 53 -27.51 5.60 0.33
N ILE A 54 -27.34 4.28 0.38
CA ILE A 54 -27.70 3.51 1.57
C ILE A 54 -26.57 3.72 2.58
N LEU A 55 -26.89 4.36 3.70
CA LEU A 55 -26.01 4.36 4.87
C LEU A 55 -25.91 2.92 5.38
N LEU A 56 -24.72 2.35 5.30
CA LEU A 56 -24.42 1.04 5.88
C LEU A 56 -24.33 1.22 7.40
N VAL A 57 -25.46 1.05 8.07
CA VAL A 57 -25.56 0.95 9.52
C VAL A 57 -25.13 -0.48 9.90
N PRO A 58 -24.39 -0.70 11.01
CA PRO A 58 -23.91 -2.02 11.42
C PRO A 58 -24.98 -3.13 11.40
N ASP A 59 -26.24 -2.77 11.61
CA ASP A 59 -27.37 -3.70 11.66
C ASP A 59 -27.94 -4.12 10.29
N ASN A 60 -27.48 -3.52 9.19
CA ASN A 60 -28.04 -3.70 7.83
C ASN A 60 -27.08 -4.39 6.83
N VAL A 61 -26.08 -5.12 7.31
CA VAL A 61 -25.09 -5.79 6.46
C VAL A 61 -25.67 -7.08 5.85
N SER A 62 -25.64 -7.19 4.51
CA SER A 62 -25.96 -8.41 3.75
C SER A 62 -25.15 -9.60 4.24
N THR A 63 -25.82 -10.75 4.44
CA THR A 63 -25.27 -11.99 5.02
C THR A 63 -24.43 -12.84 4.08
N ILE A 64 -24.04 -12.35 2.89
CA ILE A 64 -23.23 -13.13 1.93
C ILE A 64 -22.16 -12.24 1.28
N PRO A 65 -20.88 -12.67 1.21
CA PRO A 65 -20.38 -14.01 1.56
C PRO A 65 -20.38 -14.23 3.07
N VAL A 66 -20.69 -15.46 3.49
CA VAL A 66 -20.47 -15.88 4.88
C VAL A 66 -19.02 -15.49 5.20
N PRO A 67 -18.79 -14.60 6.19
CA PRO A 67 -17.44 -14.24 6.57
C PRO A 67 -16.68 -15.53 6.83
N TYR A 68 -15.44 -15.61 6.35
CA TYR A 68 -14.57 -16.72 6.72
C TYR A 68 -14.62 -16.85 8.25
N SER A 69 -15.13 -17.98 8.75
CA SER A 69 -15.32 -18.19 10.18
C SER A 69 -13.94 -18.15 10.82
N LEU A 70 -13.65 -17.10 11.59
CA LEU A 70 -12.38 -16.97 12.32
C LEU A 70 -12.19 -18.12 13.32
N ASN A 71 -13.28 -18.77 13.74
CA ASN A 71 -13.25 -19.98 14.58
C ASN A 71 -12.67 -21.21 13.84
N ASP A 72 -12.58 -21.18 12.51
CA ASP A 72 -12.05 -22.27 11.69
C ASP A 72 -10.51 -22.20 11.56
N LEU A 73 -9.89 -21.08 11.98
CA LEU A 73 -8.44 -20.97 12.08
C LEU A 73 -8.04 -21.26 13.53
N PRO A 74 -7.32 -22.36 13.80
CA PRO A 74 -6.68 -22.57 15.08
C PRO A 74 -5.87 -21.33 15.45
N SER A 75 -5.91 -20.92 16.71
CA SER A 75 -5.09 -19.81 17.23
C SER A 75 -3.58 -20.03 17.03
N SER A 76 -3.17 -21.26 16.67
CA SER A 76 -1.80 -21.69 16.38
C SER A 76 -1.57 -22.14 14.93
N ASP A 77 -2.47 -21.84 13.98
CA ASP A 77 -2.28 -22.31 12.61
C ASP A 77 -1.23 -21.47 11.87
N GLU A 78 0.01 -21.95 11.88
CA GLU A 78 1.12 -21.34 11.13
C GLU A 78 1.14 -21.75 9.65
N SER A 79 0.42 -22.82 9.30
CA SER A 79 0.57 -23.54 8.03
C SER A 79 -0.40 -23.11 6.93
N THR A 80 -1.42 -22.32 7.27
CA THR A 80 -2.37 -21.80 6.28
C THR A 80 -2.20 -20.31 6.00
N LEU A 81 -2.39 -19.93 4.75
CA LEU A 81 -2.45 -18.55 4.30
C LEU A 81 -3.57 -18.40 3.29
N ILE A 82 -4.73 -17.91 3.74
CA ILE A 82 -5.96 -17.82 2.94
C ILE A 82 -6.37 -19.21 2.43
N ASP A 83 -6.10 -19.52 1.17
CA ASP A 83 -6.37 -20.80 0.50
C ASP A 83 -5.14 -21.70 0.38
N ILE A 84 -3.93 -21.21 0.68
CA ILE A 84 -2.70 -22.01 0.70
C ILE A 84 -2.67 -22.82 2.00
N LYS A 85 -2.67 -24.16 1.92
CA LYS A 85 -2.70 -25.06 3.09
C LYS A 85 -1.33 -25.54 3.58
N ASN A 86 -0.29 -25.31 2.79
CA ASN A 86 1.10 -25.68 3.08
C ASN A 86 2.00 -24.44 3.08
N PHE A 87 1.47 -23.34 3.60
CA PHE A 87 2.21 -22.10 3.74
C PHE A 87 3.37 -22.28 4.72
N LYS A 88 4.51 -21.67 4.39
CA LYS A 88 5.65 -21.57 5.28
C LYS A 88 6.48 -20.32 4.96
N PHE A 89 7.10 -19.79 5.99
CA PHE A 89 8.19 -18.82 5.82
C PHE A 89 9.45 -19.56 5.39
N THR A 90 9.91 -19.29 4.18
CA THR A 90 11.17 -19.83 3.63
C THR A 90 12.39 -19.11 4.17
N ILE A 91 12.25 -17.81 4.44
CA ILE A 91 13.19 -17.00 5.20
C ILE A 91 12.38 -16.35 6.31
N ASN A 92 12.80 -16.53 7.56
CA ASN A 92 12.17 -15.95 8.73
C ASN A 92 13.23 -15.49 9.71
N HIS A 93 12.98 -14.34 10.34
CA HIS A 93 13.76 -13.81 11.45
C HIS A 93 12.79 -13.38 12.53
N ASP A 94 13.17 -13.52 13.80
CA ASP A 94 12.32 -13.14 14.93
C ASP A 94 13.02 -12.11 15.83
N PRO A 95 13.06 -10.84 15.40
CA PRO A 95 13.69 -9.78 16.18
C PRO A 95 12.88 -9.45 17.45
N CYS A 96 11.56 -9.65 17.44
CA CYS A 96 10.66 -9.31 18.56
C CYS A 96 10.72 -10.31 19.72
N ASN A 97 11.33 -11.49 19.56
CA ASN A 97 11.62 -12.37 20.70
C ASN A 97 12.68 -11.75 21.65
N LYS A 98 13.54 -10.86 21.15
CA LYS A 98 14.59 -10.19 21.94
C LYS A 98 14.22 -8.79 22.38
N THR A 99 13.34 -8.11 21.65
CA THR A 99 12.95 -6.72 21.91
C THR A 99 11.45 -6.55 21.88
N GLN A 100 10.95 -5.56 22.60
CA GLN A 100 9.55 -5.12 22.50
C GLN A 100 9.56 -3.79 21.75
N PRO A 101 9.57 -3.81 20.39
CA PRO A 101 9.64 -2.56 19.63
C PRO A 101 8.38 -1.75 19.89
N LEU A 102 8.56 -0.43 19.99
CA LEU A 102 7.46 0.52 19.95
C LEU A 102 6.84 0.58 18.55
N LEU A 103 7.67 0.46 17.52
CA LEU A 103 7.28 0.56 16.12
C LEU A 103 7.76 -0.64 15.32
N LEU A 104 6.81 -1.37 14.72
CA LEU A 104 7.08 -2.41 13.75
C LEU A 104 6.71 -1.91 12.35
N MET A 105 7.67 -1.86 11.44
CA MET A 105 7.46 -1.49 10.05
C MET A 105 7.65 -2.70 9.13
N LEU A 106 6.55 -3.10 8.50
CA LEU A 106 6.50 -4.21 7.55
C LEU A 106 6.37 -3.66 6.13
N ILE A 107 7.44 -3.75 5.36
CA ILE A 107 7.53 -3.12 4.03
C ILE A 107 7.36 -4.18 2.95
N HIS A 108 6.28 -4.08 2.17
CA HIS A 108 6.15 -4.87 0.95
C HIS A 108 7.25 -4.48 -0.05
N SER A 109 8.07 -5.44 -0.45
CA SER A 109 9.10 -5.25 -1.47
C SER A 109 8.98 -6.32 -2.55
N ALA A 110 9.50 -6.05 -3.75
CA ALA A 110 9.62 -7.06 -4.80
C ALA A 110 11.02 -7.70 -4.72
N PRO A 111 11.21 -8.96 -5.11
CA PRO A 111 12.49 -9.66 -4.99
C PRO A 111 13.66 -8.86 -5.60
N GLY A 112 13.48 -8.37 -6.82
CA GLY A 112 14.49 -7.55 -7.52
C GLY A 112 14.72 -6.13 -7.00
N ASN A 113 13.96 -5.65 -6.01
CA ASN A 113 14.08 -4.27 -5.48
C ASN A 113 15.21 -4.12 -4.43
N PHE A 114 16.37 -4.75 -4.64
CA PHE A 114 17.51 -4.67 -3.73
C PHE A 114 17.95 -3.21 -3.46
N ALA A 115 18.15 -2.43 -4.53
CA ALA A 115 18.57 -1.02 -4.41
C ALA A 115 17.60 -0.19 -3.55
N LYS A 116 16.28 -0.37 -3.76
CA LYS A 116 15.26 0.33 -2.97
C LYS A 116 15.28 -0.06 -1.49
N ARG A 117 15.48 -1.34 -1.17
CA ARG A 117 15.63 -1.78 0.23
C ARG A 117 16.87 -1.15 0.87
N ASN A 118 17.99 -1.09 0.16
CA ASN A 118 19.19 -0.42 0.65
C ASN A 118 18.97 1.07 0.91
N VAL A 119 18.26 1.78 0.03
CA VAL A 119 17.93 3.20 0.29
C VAL A 119 17.15 3.36 1.58
N VAL A 120 16.20 2.46 1.86
CA VAL A 120 15.45 2.48 3.14
C VAL A 120 16.40 2.23 4.32
N ARG A 121 17.26 1.20 4.25
CA ARG A 121 18.25 0.89 5.31
C ARG A 121 19.20 2.05 5.60
N ASP A 122 19.66 2.73 4.55
CA ASP A 122 20.62 3.83 4.61
C ASP A 122 19.97 5.17 5.03
N THR A 123 18.64 5.22 5.12
CA THR A 123 17.90 6.44 5.44
C THR A 123 17.02 6.26 6.68
N TRP A 124 15.70 6.35 6.52
CA TRP A 124 14.74 6.35 7.62
C TRP A 124 14.53 4.96 8.24
N GLY A 125 14.90 3.89 7.55
CA GLY A 125 14.65 2.51 7.95
C GLY A 125 15.76 1.87 8.78
N LYS A 126 16.61 2.66 9.43
CA LYS A 126 17.68 2.16 10.29
C LYS A 126 17.07 1.48 11.51
N GLN A 127 17.39 0.20 11.72
CA GLN A 127 16.86 -0.56 12.85
C GLN A 127 17.41 -0.03 14.19
N THR A 128 16.52 0.08 15.18
CA THR A 128 16.83 0.35 16.59
C THR A 128 16.07 -0.65 17.48
N PRO A 129 16.40 -0.79 18.78
CA PRO A 129 15.63 -1.65 19.68
C PRO A 129 14.13 -1.30 19.75
N GLU A 130 13.80 -0.02 19.56
CA GLU A 130 12.44 0.51 19.58
C GLU A 130 11.75 0.44 18.21
N MET A 131 12.52 0.39 17.12
CA MET A 131 12.00 0.40 15.74
C MET A 131 12.58 -0.73 14.90
N ILE A 132 11.73 -1.69 14.56
CA ILE A 132 12.08 -2.82 13.70
C ILE A 132 11.52 -2.58 12.29
N VAL A 133 12.38 -2.77 11.28
CA VAL A 133 12.02 -2.66 9.86
C VAL A 133 12.29 -3.99 9.18
N LEU A 134 11.26 -4.60 8.59
CA LEU A 134 11.36 -5.87 7.88
C LEU A 134 10.80 -5.75 6.46
N PHE A 135 11.47 -6.40 5.52
CA PHE A 135 11.05 -6.46 4.11
C PHE A 135 10.36 -7.77 3.81
N LEU A 136 9.12 -7.67 3.32
CA LEU A 136 8.28 -8.80 2.96
C LEU A 136 8.36 -9.08 1.47
N VAL A 137 8.73 -10.30 1.12
CA VAL A 137 8.87 -10.78 -0.27
C VAL A 137 8.21 -12.15 -0.42
N GLY A 138 7.83 -12.51 -1.64
CA GLY A 138 7.39 -13.87 -1.99
C GLY A 138 8.52 -14.69 -2.64
N ALA A 139 8.20 -15.93 -2.99
CA ALA A 139 9.04 -16.80 -3.82
C ALA A 139 9.30 -16.17 -5.20
N THR A 140 10.49 -16.42 -5.73
CA THR A 140 10.96 -15.88 -7.01
C THR A 140 11.75 -16.92 -7.76
N LEU A 141 11.68 -16.89 -9.10
CA LEU A 141 12.47 -17.77 -9.96
C LEU A 141 13.85 -17.17 -10.25
N ASP A 142 13.90 -15.85 -10.46
CA ASP A 142 15.10 -15.19 -10.99
C ASP A 142 16.02 -14.63 -9.89
N TYR A 143 15.47 -14.23 -8.74
CA TYR A 143 16.21 -13.43 -7.73
C TYR A 143 16.54 -14.20 -6.44
N GLN A 144 16.34 -15.53 -6.39
CA GLN A 144 16.46 -16.26 -5.12
C GLN A 144 17.91 -16.28 -4.59
N ALA A 145 18.90 -16.39 -5.48
CA ALA A 145 20.31 -16.35 -5.09
C ALA A 145 20.71 -14.99 -4.50
N ASP A 146 20.25 -13.90 -5.12
CA ASP A 146 20.50 -12.54 -4.65
C ASP A 146 19.82 -12.26 -3.31
N LEU A 147 18.57 -12.71 -3.15
CA LEU A 147 17.84 -12.62 -1.88
C LEU A 147 18.54 -13.39 -0.76
N ASN A 148 19.04 -14.59 -1.02
CA ASN A 148 19.77 -15.37 -0.01
C ASN A 148 21.06 -14.65 0.40
N LYS A 149 21.78 -14.06 -0.56
CA LYS A 149 22.99 -13.26 -0.29
C LYS A 149 22.67 -12.01 0.52
N GLU A 150 21.62 -11.28 0.16
CA GLU A 150 21.15 -10.11 0.91
C GLU A 150 20.75 -10.50 2.34
N ASN A 151 19.98 -11.58 2.48
CA ASN A 151 19.51 -12.07 3.77
C ASN A 151 20.66 -12.43 4.73
N ASN A 152 21.75 -13.01 4.21
CA ASN A 152 22.93 -13.33 5.01
C ASN A 152 23.61 -12.08 5.59
N ASN A 153 23.49 -10.94 4.91
CA ASN A 153 24.13 -9.70 5.34
C ASN A 153 23.25 -8.87 6.29
N TYR A 154 21.94 -8.80 6.03
CA TYR A 154 21.05 -7.86 6.72
C TYR A 154 20.06 -8.50 7.68
N GLN A 155 19.70 -9.78 7.49
CA GLN A 155 18.77 -10.53 8.35
C GLN A 155 17.42 -9.81 8.62
N ASP A 156 16.94 -9.05 7.65
CA ASP A 156 15.72 -8.23 7.74
C ASP A 156 14.66 -8.60 6.69
N ILE A 157 14.79 -9.78 6.07
CA ILE A 157 13.89 -10.27 5.03
C ILE A 157 13.00 -11.37 5.58
N ILE A 158 11.70 -11.26 5.31
CA ILE A 158 10.72 -12.32 5.56
C ILE A 158 10.17 -12.78 4.19
N GLN A 159 10.33 -14.06 3.88
CA GLN A 159 9.95 -14.63 2.58
C GLN A 159 8.91 -15.74 2.71
N GLY A 160 7.75 -15.55 2.08
CA GLY A 160 6.71 -16.59 1.97
C GLY A 160 6.91 -17.52 0.76
N ASN A 161 6.41 -18.75 0.85
CA ASN A 161 6.51 -19.75 -0.23
C ASN A 161 5.48 -19.60 -1.37
N PHE A 162 4.88 -18.43 -1.55
CA PHE A 162 4.00 -18.10 -2.68
C PHE A 162 4.75 -17.25 -3.71
N ILE A 163 4.46 -17.39 -5.00
CA ILE A 163 5.11 -16.61 -6.05
C ILE A 163 4.81 -15.11 -5.87
N ASP A 164 5.87 -14.31 -5.83
CA ASP A 164 5.77 -12.86 -5.74
C ASP A 164 5.32 -12.26 -7.08
N ALA A 165 4.04 -11.91 -7.14
CA ALA A 165 3.42 -11.30 -8.31
C ALA A 165 2.40 -10.26 -7.87
N TYR A 166 2.12 -9.30 -8.74
CA TYR A 166 1.13 -8.25 -8.46
C TYR A 166 -0.25 -8.82 -8.10
N ARG A 167 -0.69 -9.88 -8.77
CA ARG A 167 -1.96 -10.57 -8.46
C ARG A 167 -1.94 -11.28 -7.09
N ASN A 168 -0.75 -11.56 -6.56
CA ASN A 168 -0.53 -12.27 -5.31
C ASN A 168 -0.21 -11.32 -4.14
N MET A 169 -0.41 -10.01 -4.32
CA MET A 169 -0.14 -9.03 -3.26
C MET A 169 -1.01 -9.22 -2.02
N THR A 170 -2.21 -9.78 -2.17
CA THR A 170 -3.07 -10.15 -1.05
C THR A 170 -2.39 -11.17 -0.14
N TYR A 171 -1.74 -12.21 -0.70
CA TYR A 171 -0.96 -13.17 0.09
C TYR A 171 0.16 -12.46 0.86
N LYS A 172 0.88 -11.55 0.21
CA LYS A 172 1.94 -10.78 0.87
C LYS A 172 1.42 -9.93 2.02
N HIS A 173 0.27 -9.29 1.85
CA HIS A 173 -0.35 -8.49 2.90
C HIS A 173 -0.84 -9.34 4.07
N VAL A 174 -1.58 -10.40 3.79
CA VAL A 174 -2.06 -11.31 4.86
C VAL A 174 -0.89 -12.00 5.55
N MET A 175 0.18 -12.33 4.83
CA MET A 175 1.42 -12.84 5.42
C MET A 175 2.05 -11.82 6.37
N ALA A 176 2.05 -10.53 6.02
CA ALA A 176 2.54 -9.46 6.90
C ALA A 176 1.80 -9.45 8.23
N LEU A 177 0.47 -9.46 8.16
CA LEU A 177 -0.41 -9.47 9.34
C LEU A 177 -0.18 -10.73 10.16
N LYS A 178 -0.13 -11.90 9.51
CA LYS A 178 0.14 -13.20 10.14
C LYS A 178 1.49 -13.20 10.87
N TRP A 179 2.52 -12.66 10.24
CA TRP A 179 3.85 -12.56 10.85
C TRP A 179 3.82 -11.64 12.07
N ALA A 180 3.21 -10.46 11.97
CA ALA A 180 3.09 -9.51 13.08
C ALA A 180 2.37 -10.12 14.28
N THR A 181 1.27 -10.85 14.06
CA THR A 181 0.49 -11.47 15.13
C THR A 181 1.23 -12.58 15.86
N TYR A 182 2.02 -13.39 15.15
CA TYR A 182 2.71 -14.53 15.76
C TYR A 182 4.09 -14.17 16.32
N HIS A 183 4.87 -13.37 15.60
CA HIS A 183 6.24 -13.07 15.98
C HIS A 183 6.38 -11.77 16.77
N CYS A 184 5.48 -10.80 16.58
CA CYS A 184 5.55 -9.52 17.27
C CYS A 184 4.23 -9.09 17.94
N PRO A 185 3.59 -9.99 18.73
CA PRO A 185 2.26 -9.74 19.28
C PRO A 185 2.23 -8.44 20.09
N ASN A 186 3.27 -8.14 20.87
CA ASN A 186 3.32 -6.97 21.76
C ASN A 186 3.06 -5.63 21.06
N SER A 187 3.49 -5.47 19.80
CA SER A 187 3.26 -4.25 19.01
C SER A 187 1.79 -4.00 18.66
N VAL A 188 0.96 -5.05 18.67
CA VAL A 188 -0.46 -5.03 18.30
C VAL A 188 -1.35 -5.72 19.34
N PHE A 189 -0.80 -6.09 20.50
CA PHE A 189 -1.41 -7.09 21.38
C PHE A 189 -2.72 -6.62 21.99
N LEU A 190 -2.77 -5.35 22.40
CA LEU A 190 -3.97 -4.75 22.97
C LEU A 190 -5.11 -4.72 21.94
N LEU A 191 -4.82 -4.25 20.72
CA LEU A 191 -5.78 -4.25 19.61
C LEU A 191 -6.21 -5.67 19.24
N TYR A 192 -5.27 -6.59 19.09
CA TYR A 192 -5.54 -7.99 18.76
C TYR A 192 -6.45 -8.66 19.80
N LYS A 193 -6.10 -8.59 21.08
CA LYS A 193 -6.86 -9.21 22.17
C LYS A 193 -8.29 -8.69 22.23
N GLU A 194 -8.49 -7.40 21.99
CA GLU A 194 -9.82 -6.80 22.03
C GLU A 194 -10.62 -7.09 20.76
N ALA A 195 -9.98 -7.14 19.59
CA ALA A 195 -10.63 -7.55 18.34
C ALA A 195 -11.21 -8.98 18.41
N GLN A 196 -10.59 -9.90 19.16
CA GLN A 196 -11.11 -11.26 19.35
C GLN A 196 -12.41 -11.32 20.17
N ARG A 197 -12.77 -10.24 20.89
CA ARG A 197 -13.95 -10.18 21.76
C ARG A 197 -15.09 -9.37 21.15
N GLU A 198 -14.77 -8.55 20.15
CA GLU A 198 -15.72 -7.67 19.49
C GLU A 198 -16.33 -8.38 18.27
N PRO A 199 -17.62 -8.11 17.96
CA PRO A 199 -18.23 -8.62 16.75
C PRO A 199 -17.48 -8.08 15.52
N TYR A 200 -17.17 -8.97 14.58
CA TYR A 200 -16.45 -8.63 13.36
C TYR A 200 -17.18 -7.53 12.56
N PHE A 201 -16.43 -6.51 12.13
CA PHE A 201 -16.90 -5.49 11.21
C PHE A 201 -15.96 -5.40 10.01
N TRP A 202 -16.52 -5.57 8.82
CA TRP A 202 -15.80 -5.78 7.56
C TRP A 202 -15.01 -4.57 7.02
N ILE A 203 -15.17 -3.39 7.63
CA ILE A 203 -14.36 -2.21 7.30
C ILE A 203 -13.26 -2.13 8.36
N ASP A 204 -12.11 -2.73 8.07
CA ASP A 204 -10.98 -2.88 9.00
C ASP A 204 -10.57 -1.56 9.65
N ASP A 205 -10.50 -0.47 8.90
CA ASP A 205 -10.11 0.84 9.44
C ASP A 205 -11.10 1.34 10.49
N VAL A 206 -12.40 1.14 10.28
CA VAL A 206 -13.43 1.50 11.26
C VAL A 206 -13.42 0.54 12.44
N HIS A 207 -13.19 -0.75 12.19
CA HIS A 207 -13.20 -1.76 13.24
C HIS A 207 -11.97 -1.65 14.14
N ILE A 208 -10.77 -1.81 13.57
CA ILE A 208 -9.51 -1.87 14.31
C ILE A 208 -9.13 -0.49 14.83
N THR A 209 -9.06 0.52 13.97
CA THR A 209 -8.63 1.86 14.39
C THR A 209 -9.79 2.65 15.02
N GLY A 210 -11.05 2.36 14.70
CA GLY A 210 -12.17 3.06 15.33
C GLY A 210 -12.65 2.38 16.62
N THR A 211 -13.32 1.25 16.45
CA THR A 211 -14.08 0.58 17.53
C THR A 211 -13.18 -0.09 18.55
N VAL A 212 -12.26 -0.94 18.10
CA VAL A 212 -11.34 -1.69 18.95
C VAL A 212 -10.36 -0.74 19.66
N ALA A 213 -9.76 0.21 18.94
CA ALA A 213 -8.85 1.20 19.53
C ALA A 213 -9.53 2.01 20.66
N ARG A 214 -10.80 2.41 20.48
CA ARG A 214 -11.56 3.11 21.52
C ARG A 214 -11.77 2.25 22.77
N LYS A 215 -12.03 0.94 22.60
CA LYS A 215 -12.25 0.01 23.71
C LYS A 215 -11.00 -0.19 24.57
N VAL A 216 -9.83 -0.19 23.94
CA VAL A 216 -8.54 -0.25 24.64
C VAL A 216 -7.98 1.13 25.03
N ASN A 217 -8.79 2.19 24.89
CA ASN A 217 -8.42 3.58 25.22
C ASN A 217 -7.14 4.06 24.53
N LEU A 218 -6.93 3.66 23.27
CA LEU A 218 -5.83 4.15 22.46
C LEU A 218 -6.17 5.53 21.89
N THR A 219 -5.26 6.47 22.12
CA THR A 219 -5.38 7.84 21.61
C THR A 219 -4.91 7.91 20.17
N HIS A 220 -5.75 8.44 19.30
CA HIS A 220 -5.38 8.75 17.92
C HIS A 220 -4.76 10.14 17.82
N SER A 221 -3.49 10.18 17.46
CA SER A 221 -2.79 11.44 17.16
C SER A 221 -2.76 11.66 15.66
N SER A 222 -3.34 12.76 15.20
CA SER A 222 -3.26 13.12 13.78
C SER A 222 -1.82 13.47 13.41
N LEU A 223 -1.30 12.80 12.38
CA LEU A 223 0.01 13.09 11.80
C LEU A 223 -0.10 13.92 10.52
N HIS A 224 -1.29 14.47 10.21
CA HIS A 224 -1.54 15.20 8.95
C HIS A 224 -0.59 16.39 8.75
N SER A 225 -0.25 17.13 9.80
CA SER A 225 0.69 18.26 9.73
C SER A 225 2.10 17.85 9.33
N LEU A 226 2.46 16.58 9.52
CA LEU A 226 3.78 16.02 9.20
C LEU A 226 3.82 15.39 7.80
N VAL A 227 2.75 15.49 7.01
CA VAL A 227 2.74 15.04 5.62
C VAL A 227 3.27 16.14 4.71
N LEU A 228 4.40 15.88 4.06
CA LEU A 228 5.03 16.77 3.10
C LEU A 228 4.34 16.68 1.74
N LYS A 229 3.82 17.81 1.24
CA LYS A 229 3.23 17.88 -0.10
C LYS A 229 4.34 18.00 -1.16
N ASN A 230 4.01 17.71 -2.42
CA ASN A 230 4.95 17.81 -3.53
C ASN A 230 5.55 19.21 -3.69
N GLU A 231 4.75 20.26 -3.56
CA GLU A 231 5.19 21.65 -3.69
C GLU A 231 6.20 22.01 -2.58
N ASP A 232 5.84 21.69 -1.34
CA ASP A 232 6.67 21.92 -0.16
C ASP A 232 7.99 21.14 -0.23
N MET A 233 7.96 19.93 -0.78
CA MET A 233 9.16 19.12 -1.02
C MET A 233 10.09 19.80 -2.02
N GLN A 234 9.57 20.32 -3.13
CA GLN A 234 10.38 21.00 -4.14
C GLN A 234 11.01 22.28 -3.58
N GLU A 235 10.26 23.03 -2.76
CA GLU A 235 10.79 24.20 -2.05
C GLU A 235 11.91 23.81 -1.08
N LEU A 236 11.71 22.76 -0.27
CA LEU A 236 12.70 22.26 0.68
C LEU A 236 13.98 21.76 -0.01
N LEU A 237 13.84 21.11 -1.17
CA LEU A 237 14.98 20.60 -1.95
C LEU A 237 15.72 21.70 -2.73
N SER A 238 15.04 22.78 -3.09
CA SER A 238 15.62 23.88 -3.87
C SER A 238 16.23 24.99 -3.00
N ASN A 239 15.73 25.17 -1.77
CA ASN A 239 16.19 26.22 -0.87
C ASN A 239 16.74 25.65 0.45
N PRO A 240 18.08 25.65 0.65
CA PRO A 240 18.70 25.07 1.84
C PRO A 240 18.38 25.84 3.15
N ASN A 241 17.83 27.06 3.07
CA ASN A 241 17.46 27.87 4.22
C ASN A 241 16.02 27.60 4.71
N VAL A 242 15.22 26.86 3.95
CA VAL A 242 13.86 26.50 4.36
C VAL A 242 13.92 25.24 5.21
N HIS A 243 13.34 25.33 6.41
CA HIS A 243 13.24 24.19 7.32
C HIS A 243 11.77 23.91 7.58
N ARG A 244 11.41 22.63 7.46
CA ARG A 244 10.06 22.15 7.75
C ARG A 244 10.16 20.80 8.45
N GLU A 245 9.33 20.62 9.46
CA GLU A 245 9.13 19.32 10.09
C GLU A 245 8.22 18.46 9.21
N PHE A 246 8.67 17.24 8.92
CA PHE A 246 7.86 16.26 8.21
C PHE A 246 8.24 14.85 8.67
N LEU A 247 7.29 13.93 8.53
CA LEU A 247 7.45 12.51 8.78
C LEU A 247 7.17 11.69 7.51
N PHE A 248 6.20 12.13 6.71
CA PHE A 248 5.80 11.41 5.49
C PHE A 248 6.08 12.25 4.25
N GLY A 249 6.81 11.67 3.30
CA GLY A 249 7.02 12.25 1.98
C GLY A 249 5.88 11.93 1.00
N PRO A 250 5.83 12.61 -0.15
CA PRO A 250 4.92 12.25 -1.22
C PRO A 250 5.20 10.82 -1.76
N PRO A 251 4.20 10.16 -2.34
CA PRO A 251 4.38 8.82 -2.90
C PRO A 251 5.29 8.84 -4.14
N ASN A 252 5.88 7.69 -4.47
CA ASN A 252 6.70 7.47 -5.68
C ASN A 252 7.95 8.35 -5.79
N LEU A 253 8.61 8.61 -4.66
CA LEU A 253 9.87 9.34 -4.64
C LEU A 253 11.01 8.56 -5.31
N ALA A 254 11.84 9.29 -6.06
CA ALA A 254 13.11 8.79 -6.58
C ALA A 254 14.14 8.64 -5.44
N GLU A 255 15.07 7.71 -5.61
CA GLU A 255 16.06 7.35 -4.57
C GLU A 255 16.92 8.54 -4.13
N ASN A 256 17.29 9.43 -5.06
CA ASN A 256 18.03 10.66 -4.78
C ASN A 256 17.22 11.63 -3.90
N HIS A 257 15.91 11.77 -4.15
CA HIS A 257 15.04 12.62 -3.34
C HIS A 257 14.88 12.07 -1.92
N ILE A 258 14.74 10.75 -1.75
CA ILE A 258 14.66 10.12 -0.42
C ILE A 258 15.92 10.42 0.38
N LYS A 259 17.10 10.24 -0.23
CA LYS A 259 18.39 10.54 0.42
C LYS A 259 18.53 12.03 0.79
N ALA A 260 18.15 12.93 -0.13
CA ALA A 260 18.21 14.37 0.11
C ALA A 260 17.28 14.78 1.27
N LEU A 261 16.03 14.30 1.28
CA LEU A 261 15.08 14.58 2.36
C LEU A 261 15.57 14.03 3.70
N HIS A 262 16.14 12.83 3.70
CA HIS A 262 16.71 12.24 4.92
C HIS A 262 17.86 13.10 5.47
N TYR A 263 18.78 13.55 4.62
CA TYR A 263 19.87 14.43 5.02
C TYR A 263 19.34 15.74 5.65
N LEU A 264 18.34 16.36 5.02
CA LEU A 264 17.71 17.57 5.53
C LEU A 264 17.01 17.35 6.88
N SER A 265 16.35 16.20 7.07
CA SER A 265 15.71 15.85 8.35
C SER A 265 16.71 15.65 9.49
N GLN A 266 17.93 15.20 9.21
CA GLN A 266 18.97 15.06 10.24
C GLN A 266 19.57 16.42 10.62
N ALA A 267 19.69 17.33 9.65
CA ALA A 267 20.27 18.66 9.86
C ALA A 267 19.40 19.56 10.76
N SER A 268 18.08 19.34 10.80
CA SER A 268 17.16 20.20 11.56
C SER A 268 17.19 19.99 13.08
N LYS A 269 17.97 19.03 13.61
CA LYS A 269 18.02 18.65 15.05
C LYS A 269 16.67 18.24 15.68
N VAL A 270 15.62 18.06 14.88
CA VAL A 270 14.26 17.73 15.38
C VAL A 270 14.18 16.30 15.97
N TRP A 271 15.16 15.45 15.67
CA TRP A 271 15.17 14.02 16.05
C TRP A 271 16.37 13.61 16.93
N GLN A 272 17.06 14.56 17.57
CA GLN A 272 18.04 14.32 18.65
C GLN A 272 17.40 14.56 20.01
#